data_AF-A0A5K0YB33-F1
#
_entry.id   AF-A0A5K0YB33-F1
#
_cell.length_a   1.000
_cell.length_b   1.000
_cell.length_c   1.000
_cell.angle_alpha   90.00
_cell.angle_beta   90.00
_cell.angle_gamma   90.00
#
_symmetry.space_group_name_H-M   'P 1'
#
loop_
_entity.id
_entity.type
_entity.pdbx_description
1 polymer ?
#
loop_
_entity_poly.entity_id
_entity_poly.type
_entity_poly.pdbx_seq_one_letter_code
_entity_poly.pdbx_strand_id
1 'polypeptide(L)'
;DIVRLIIERYTREAGVRGLERNLAALARAAAVRVAEQECSIAVGNEVHPITTSLLDGTRLAESAEVELEVMPMGVKSHDLSNSLRGSPLMVIDEPMLEKVLG
;
A
#
# COMPACT_ATOMS: atom_id res chain seq x y z
N ASP A 1 2.03 24.03 16.40
CA ASP A 1 2.96 22.88 16.40
C ASP A 1 2.33 21.64 17.02
N ILE A 2 2.34 20.52 16.31
CA ILE A 2 1.70 19.26 16.74
C ILE A 2 2.36 18.65 17.98
N VAL A 3 3.68 18.70 18.08
CA VAL A 3 4.41 18.17 19.24
C VAL A 3 3.99 18.90 20.52
N ARG A 4 3.84 20.22 20.45
CA ARG A 4 3.38 21.03 21.57
C ARG A 4 1.97 20.64 22.02
N LEU A 5 1.05 20.45 21.07
CA LEU A 5 -0.31 20.01 21.37
C LEU A 5 -0.33 18.62 22.04
N ILE A 6 0.51 17.69 21.59
CA ILE A 6 0.67 16.36 22.21
C ILE A 6 1.15 16.51 23.65
N ILE A 7 2.16 17.36 23.89
CA ILE A 7 2.68 17.59 25.23
C ILE A 7 1.59 18.13 26.15
N GLU A 8 0.85 19.15 25.70
CA GLU A 8 -0.14 19.86 26.52
C GLU A 8 -1.41 19.03 26.81
N ARG A 9 -1.83 18.15 25.90
CA ARG A 9 -3.12 17.42 25.99
C ARG A 9 -2.97 15.93 26.32
N TYR A 10 -1.90 15.29 25.84
CA TYR A 10 -1.78 13.82 25.82
C TYR A 10 -0.58 13.30 26.60
N THR A 11 0.15 14.17 27.32
CA THR A 11 1.24 13.77 28.22
C THR A 11 1.13 14.47 29.56
N ARG A 12 1.54 13.79 30.63
CA ARG A 12 1.61 14.38 31.97
C ARG A 12 2.75 13.72 32.75
N GLU A 13 3.96 14.03 32.32
CA GLU A 13 5.19 13.46 32.86
C GLU A 13 6.28 14.52 32.94
N ALA A 14 7.23 14.32 33.86
CA ALA A 14 8.44 15.15 33.94
C ALA A 14 9.49 14.77 32.88
N GLY A 15 9.35 13.59 32.28
CA GLY A 15 10.21 13.07 31.20
C GLY A 15 9.49 13.08 29.85
N VAL A 16 9.97 12.24 28.92
CA VAL A 16 9.45 12.15 27.53
C VAL A 16 9.00 10.75 27.11
N ARG A 17 8.87 9.79 28.05
CA ARG A 17 8.55 8.39 27.72
C ARG A 17 7.14 8.27 27.12
N GLY A 18 6.17 9.00 27.66
CA GLY A 18 4.83 9.16 27.12
C GLY A 18 4.82 9.90 25.79
N LEU A 19 5.58 10.99 25.66
CA LEU A 19 5.72 11.70 24.38
C LEU A 19 6.26 10.79 23.27
N GLU A 20 7.33 10.04 23.54
CA GLU A 20 7.92 9.07 22.61
C GLU A 20 6.90 8.01 22.17
N ARG A 21 6.13 7.46 23.13
CA ARG A 21 5.08 6.47 22.83
C ARG A 21 3.98 7.04 21.95
N ASN A 22 3.54 8.27 22.21
CA ASN A 22 2.51 8.95 21.42
C ASN A 22 2.99 9.23 20.00
N LEU A 23 4.21 9.74 19.83
CA LEU A 23 4.82 9.95 18.51
C LEU A 23 4.99 8.62 17.76
N ALA A 24 5.41 7.56 18.45
CA ALA A 24 5.52 6.22 17.85
C ALA A 24 4.14 5.67 17.43
N ALA A 25 3.08 5.90 18.19
CA ALA A 25 1.72 5.52 17.82
C ALA A 25 1.27 6.24 16.53
N LEU A 26 1.51 7.55 16.44
CA LEU A 26 1.21 8.33 15.24
C LEU A 26 2.01 7.85 14.01
N ALA A 27 3.30 7.56 14.18
CA ALA A 27 4.14 7.04 13.11
C ALA A 27 3.64 5.67 12.61
N ARG A 28 3.25 4.76 13.53
CA ARG A 28 2.65 3.47 13.16
C ARG A 28 1.32 3.65 12.44
N ALA A 29 0.46 4.55 12.91
CA ALA A 29 -0.80 4.86 12.24
C ALA A 29 -0.58 5.40 10.81
N ALA A 30 0.44 6.25 10.63
CA ALA A 30 0.86 6.73 9.31
C ALA A 30 1.29 5.58 8.40
N ALA A 31 2.17 4.71 8.90
CA ALA A 31 2.68 3.57 8.15
C ALA A 31 1.55 2.64 7.70
N VAL A 32 0.59 2.34 8.59
CA VAL A 32 -0.59 1.53 8.26
C VAL A 32 -1.41 2.18 7.14
N ARG A 33 -1.70 3.49 7.25
CA ARG A 33 -2.46 4.20 6.22
C ARG A 33 -1.78 4.21 4.85
N VAL A 34 -0.46 4.38 4.83
CA VAL A 34 0.33 4.33 3.58
C VAL A 34 0.25 2.93 2.97
N ALA A 35 0.46 1.88 3.76
CA ALA A 35 0.38 0.50 3.29
C ALA A 35 -1.01 0.13 2.77
N GLU A 36 -2.08 0.56 3.45
CA GLU A 36 -3.46 0.36 2.99
C GLU A 36 -3.74 1.07 1.66
N GLN A 37 -3.22 2.29 1.48
CA GLN A 37 -3.42 3.06 0.25
C GLN A 37 -2.67 2.43 -0.93
N GLU A 38 -1.45 1.94 -0.73
CA GLU A 38 -0.69 1.20 -1.75
C GLU A 38 -1.41 -0.09 -2.18
N CYS A 39 -1.97 -0.86 -1.24
CA CYS A 39 -2.78 -2.04 -1.56
C CYS A 39 -4.05 -1.70 -2.38
N SER A 40 -4.73 -0.59 -2.07
CA SER A 40 -5.93 -0.18 -2.82
C SER A 40 -5.63 0.21 -4.28
N ILE A 41 -4.45 0.77 -4.54
CA ILE A 41 -4.01 1.15 -5.90
C ILE A 41 -3.62 -0.08 -6.71
N ALA A 42 -2.98 -1.08 -6.08
CA ALA A 42 -2.59 -2.33 -6.75
C ALA A 42 -3.80 -3.14 -7.25
N VAL A 43 -4.90 -3.16 -6.50
CA VAL A 43 -6.12 -3.91 -6.87
C VAL A 43 -6.92 -3.21 -7.98
N GLY A 44 -6.76 -1.90 -8.16
CA GLY A 44 -7.46 -1.12 -9.20
C GLY A 44 -6.94 -1.36 -10.63
N ASN A 45 -5.74 -1.92 -10.79
CA ASN A 45 -5.09 -2.12 -12.09
C ASN A 45 -5.15 -3.56 -12.64
N GLU A 46 -5.72 -4.50 -11.89
CA GLU A 46 -5.82 -5.94 -12.24
C GLU A 46 -7.22 -6.34 -12.73
N VAL A 47 -7.95 -5.43 -13.40
CA VAL A 47 -9.19 -5.77 -14.11
C VAL A 47 -9.06 -5.41 -15.59
N HIS A 48 -8.17 -6.13 -16.28
CA HIS A 48 -8.39 -6.41 -17.70
C HIS A 48 -9.19 -7.72 -17.78
N PRO A 49 -10.41 -7.72 -18.34
CA PRO A 49 -11.12 -8.96 -18.59
C PRO A 49 -10.33 -9.71 -19.67
N ILE A 50 -9.62 -10.75 -19.27
CA ILE A 50 -9.03 -11.71 -20.20
C ILE A 50 -10.21 -12.46 -20.85
N THR A 51 -10.76 -11.88 -21.91
CA THR A 51 -11.65 -12.59 -22.83
C THR A 51 -10.79 -13.51 -23.70
N THR A 52 -10.25 -14.59 -23.12
CA THR A 52 -9.81 -15.73 -23.92
C THR A 52 -11.03 -16.61 -24.16
N SER A 53 -11.77 -16.25 -25.21
CA SER A 53 -12.77 -17.12 -25.84
C SER A 53 -12.04 -18.32 -26.44
N LEU A 54 -11.75 -19.33 -25.64
CA LEU A 54 -11.45 -20.67 -26.11
C LEU A 54 -12.63 -21.53 -25.73
N LEU A 55 -13.45 -21.90 -26.71
CA LEU A 55 -14.23 -23.15 -26.83
C LEU A 55 -15.24 -23.00 -27.99
N ASP A 56 -14.80 -23.29 -29.23
CA ASP A 56 -15.57 -24.02 -30.25
C ASP A 56 -14.66 -24.26 -31.46
N GLY A 57 -14.11 -25.47 -31.64
CA GLY A 57 -14.58 -26.47 -32.62
C GLY A 57 -14.00 -26.17 -34.02
N THR A 58 -13.17 -26.97 -34.68
CA THR A 58 -13.22 -28.41 -34.94
C THR A 58 -11.98 -28.79 -35.78
N ARG A 59 -11.42 -29.99 -35.50
CA ARG A 59 -10.70 -30.91 -36.40
C ARG A 59 -9.96 -30.36 -37.65
N LEU A 60 -8.62 -30.39 -37.65
CA LEU A 60 -7.82 -31.08 -38.69
C LEU A 60 -6.31 -31.17 -38.35
N ALA A 61 -5.76 -32.37 -38.55
CA ALA A 61 -4.36 -32.68 -38.93
C ALA A 61 -3.19 -32.34 -37.98
N GLU A 62 -2.73 -33.39 -37.27
CA GLU A 62 -1.36 -33.93 -37.31
C GLU A 62 -0.18 -33.00 -37.68
N SER A 63 0.56 -32.53 -36.67
CA SER A 63 2.02 -32.66 -36.55
C SER A 63 2.50 -32.04 -35.24
N ALA A 64 3.59 -32.59 -34.70
CA ALA A 64 4.15 -32.31 -33.38
C ALA A 64 4.42 -30.82 -33.12
N GLU A 65 3.92 -30.28 -32.02
CA GLU A 65 4.30 -28.96 -31.53
C GLU A 65 4.54 -28.99 -30.02
N VAL A 66 5.63 -28.34 -29.62
CA VAL A 66 6.39 -28.48 -28.38
C VAL A 66 5.63 -27.94 -27.17
N GLU A 67 5.67 -28.67 -26.05
CA GLU A 67 5.22 -28.19 -24.74
C GLU A 67 6.15 -27.04 -24.29
N LEU A 68 5.69 -25.80 -24.48
CA LEU A 68 6.38 -24.61 -24.00
C LEU A 68 5.96 -24.35 -22.56
N GLU A 69 6.83 -24.70 -21.60
CA GLU A 69 6.70 -24.23 -20.23
C GLU A 69 7.01 -22.72 -20.20
N VAL A 70 6.00 -21.90 -19.88
CA VAL A 70 6.13 -20.45 -19.82
C VAL A 70 6.88 -20.08 -18.54
N MET A 71 8.14 -19.67 -18.65
CA MET A 71 8.82 -19.01 -17.53
C MET A 71 8.29 -17.58 -17.38
N PRO A 72 7.91 -17.13 -16.17
CA PRO A 72 7.49 -15.76 -15.98
C PRO A 72 8.64 -14.82 -16.31
N MET A 73 8.44 -13.97 -17.32
CA MET A 73 9.41 -12.94 -17.71
C MET A 73 9.56 -11.96 -16.55
N GLY A 74 10.77 -11.89 -16.00
CA GLY A 74 11.15 -11.04 -14.89
C GLY A 74 10.62 -9.62 -15.05
N VAL A 75 9.81 -9.19 -14.08
CA VAL A 75 9.22 -7.86 -14.03
C VAL A 75 10.37 -6.87 -13.81
N LYS A 76 10.58 -5.99 -14.79
CA LYS A 76 11.67 -5.01 -14.80
C LYS A 76 11.56 -4.11 -13.56
N SER A 77 12.64 -4.05 -12.79
CA SER A 77 12.79 -3.25 -11.55
C SER A 77 12.80 -1.73 -11.75
N HIS A 78 12.15 -1.19 -12.79
CA HIS A 78 12.22 0.23 -13.14
C HIS A 78 10.92 1.01 -12.86
N ASP A 79 9.81 0.35 -12.54
CA ASP A 79 8.52 1.02 -12.29
C ASP A 79 8.23 1.35 -10.82
N LEU A 80 9.18 1.10 -9.91
CA LEU A 80 9.07 1.53 -8.51
C LEU A 80 9.36 3.03 -8.32
N SER A 81 9.92 3.70 -9.33
CA SER A 81 10.45 5.07 -9.18
C SER A 81 9.39 6.18 -9.19
N ASN A 82 8.12 5.87 -9.47
CA ASN A 82 7.05 6.89 -9.54
C ASN A 82 5.91 6.70 -8.52
N SER A 83 5.79 5.53 -7.88
CA SER A 83 4.75 5.30 -6.86
C SER A 83 4.95 6.17 -5.61
N LEU A 84 6.21 6.47 -5.26
CA LEU A 84 6.54 7.24 -4.06
C LEU A 84 6.28 8.75 -4.17
N ARG A 85 6.08 9.28 -5.39
CA ARG A 85 5.93 10.73 -5.60
C ARG A 85 4.53 11.28 -5.32
N GLY A 86 3.57 10.41 -4.98
CA GLY A 86 2.16 10.77 -4.87
C GLY A 86 1.44 10.28 -3.62
N SER A 87 2.12 9.67 -2.65
CA SER A 87 1.43 9.32 -1.40
C SER A 87 1.06 10.63 -0.67
N PRO A 88 -0.24 10.85 -0.34
CA PRO A 88 -0.65 12.06 0.33
C PRO A 88 0.04 12.13 1.69
N LEU A 89 0.75 13.23 1.93
CA LEU A 89 1.37 13.52 3.22
C LEU A 89 0.27 13.39 4.28
N MET A 90 0.43 12.44 5.22
CA MET A 90 -0.57 12.25 6.25
C MET A 90 -0.66 13.53 7.09
N VAL A 91 -1.75 14.27 6.93
CA VAL A 91 -2.01 15.47 7.73
C VAL A 91 -2.35 15.03 9.15
N ILE A 92 -1.59 15.54 10.12
CA ILE A 92 -1.83 15.35 11.55
C ILE A 92 -2.56 16.58 12.07
N ASP A 93 -3.86 16.43 12.32
CA ASP A 93 -4.73 17.43 12.92
C ASP A 93 -5.30 16.95 14.27
N GLU A 94 -6.02 17.82 14.97
CA GLU A 94 -6.68 17.49 16.24
C GLU A 94 -7.59 16.25 16.18
N PRO A 95 -8.50 16.09 15.20
CA PRO A 95 -9.34 14.90 15.16
C PRO A 95 -8.53 13.62 14.88
N MET A 96 -7.43 13.69 14.12
CA MET A 96 -6.54 12.55 13.94
C MET A 96 -5.82 12.19 15.25
N LEU A 97 -5.38 13.19 16.03
CA LEU A 97 -4.75 12.96 17.34
C LEU A 97 -5.70 12.24 18.30
N GLU A 98 -6.95 12.71 18.40
CA GLU A 98 -7.98 12.06 19.23
C GLU A 98 -8.20 10.61 18.80
N LYS A 99 -8.33 10.36 17.49
CA LYS A 99 -8.54 9.00 16.96
C LYS A 99 -7.39 8.04 17.31
N VAL A 100 -6.15 8.52 17.33
CA VAL A 100 -4.96 7.65 17.50
C VAL A 100 -4.52 7.54 18.96
N LEU A 101 -4.63 8.62 19.73
CA LEU A 101 -4.11 8.70 21.11
C LEU A 101 -5.20 8.49 22.18
N GLY A 102 -6.48 8.60 21.81
CA GLY A 102 -7.62 8.34 22.69
C GLY A 102 -8.20 9.58 23.33
#